data_AF-A0A380FA57-F1
#
_entry.id   AF-A0A380FA57-F1
#
_cell.length_a   1.000
_cell.length_b   1.000
_cell.length_c   1.000
_cell.angle_alpha   90.00
_cell.angle_beta   90.00
_cell.angle_gamma   90.00
#
_symmetry.space_group_name_H-M   'P 1'
#
loop_
_entity.id
_entity.type
_entity.pdbx_description
1 polymer ?
#
loop_
_entity_poly.entity_id
_entity_poly.type
_entity_poly.pdbx_seq_one_letter_code
_entity_poly.pdbx_strand_id
1 'polypeptide(L)'
;MDKDIRIIYRVWGWEVTAGVSIIILATILLPKYLGGGFTTLPEFINNRFDQQTRLLIVLLFMVGYGFITIPSVLYSGSIAVLQIFDIPHLFGITFEQSVWAIVWLIGIIGTLYAILGGLKAIAISDTLNGIGLLIVGILVPILGFITLGDGNFFIWNEDNCNTPS
;
A
#
# COMPACT_ATOMS: atom_id res chain seq x y z
N MET A 1 -18.79 14.27 11.51
CA MET A 1 -19.68 13.64 10.51
C MET A 1 -19.43 14.12 9.07
N ASP A 2 -19.38 15.43 8.76
CA ASP A 2 -19.14 15.90 7.37
C ASP A 2 -17.69 15.70 6.86
N LYS A 3 -16.68 15.72 7.74
CA LYS A 3 -15.27 15.59 7.33
C LYS A 3 -14.87 14.16 6.95
N ASP A 4 -15.35 13.17 7.68
CA ASP A 4 -14.98 11.76 7.49
C ASP A 4 -15.55 11.21 6.19
N ILE A 5 -16.80 11.56 5.89
CA ILE A 5 -17.49 11.23 4.64
C ILE A 5 -16.73 11.81 3.43
N ARG A 6 -16.25 13.06 3.52
CA ARG A 6 -15.49 13.69 2.43
C ARG A 6 -14.15 13.02 2.15
N ILE A 7 -13.49 12.47 3.17
CA ILE A 7 -12.24 11.72 2.98
C ILE A 7 -12.52 10.42 2.24
N ILE A 8 -13.58 9.70 2.64
CA ILE A 8 -13.98 8.44 2.02
C ILE A 8 -14.27 8.65 0.52
N TYR A 9 -15.13 9.61 0.16
CA TYR A 9 -15.44 9.87 -1.26
C TYR A 9 -14.20 10.23 -2.10
N ARG A 10 -13.20 10.90 -1.51
CA ARG A 10 -11.93 11.20 -2.21
C ARG A 10 -11.15 9.93 -2.52
N VAL A 11 -11.00 9.04 -1.54
CA VAL A 11 -10.30 7.76 -1.73
C VAL A 11 -11.00 6.93 -2.80
N TRP A 12 -12.33 6.84 -2.74
CA TRP A 12 -13.12 6.08 -3.71
C TRP A 12 -12.98 6.64 -5.14
N GLY A 13 -12.87 7.97 -5.29
CA GLY A 13 -12.59 8.60 -6.58
C GLY A 13 -11.25 8.17 -7.18
N TRP A 14 -10.19 8.05 -6.37
CA TRP A 14 -8.89 7.56 -6.82
C TRP A 14 -8.93 6.09 -7.25
N GLU A 15 -9.61 5.23 -6.49
CA GLU A 15 -9.70 3.79 -6.79
C GLU A 15 -10.49 3.53 -8.09
N VAL A 16 -11.65 4.18 -8.26
CA VAL A 16 -12.49 3.98 -9.44
C VAL A 16 -11.79 4.47 -10.72
N THR A 17 -11.09 5.61 -10.66
CA THR A 17 -10.34 6.14 -11.81
C THR A 17 -9.10 5.30 -12.14
N ALA A 18 -8.44 4.71 -11.13
CA ALA A 18 -7.36 3.75 -11.33
C ALA A 18 -7.85 2.49 -12.07
N GLY A 19 -9.00 1.93 -11.68
CA GLY A 19 -9.59 0.77 -12.35
C GLY A 19 -9.84 1.01 -13.85
N VAL A 20 -10.42 2.15 -14.22
CA VAL A 20 -10.62 2.54 -15.62
C VAL A 20 -9.27 2.68 -16.36
N SER A 21 -8.28 3.30 -15.70
CA SER A 21 -6.95 3.47 -16.28
C SER A 21 -6.25 2.13 -16.56
N ILE A 22 -6.41 1.14 -15.67
CA ILE A 22 -5.86 -0.22 -15.85
C ILE A 22 -6.51 -0.93 -17.03
N ILE A 23 -7.83 -0.78 -17.24
CA ILE A 23 -8.52 -1.38 -18.40
C ILE A 23 -7.98 -0.80 -19.71
N ILE A 24 -7.79 0.53 -19.77
CA ILE A 24 -7.21 1.20 -20.94
C ILE A 24 -5.75 0.75 -21.16
N LEU A 25 -4.97 0.67 -20.08
CA LEU A 25 -3.60 0.16 -20.11
C LEU A 25 -3.54 -1.28 -20.65
N ALA A 26 -4.40 -2.16 -20.15
CA ALA A 26 -4.44 -3.57 -20.53
C ALA A 26 -4.89 -3.77 -21.98
N THR A 27 -5.77 -2.92 -22.51
CA THR A 27 -6.29 -3.04 -23.88
C THR A 27 -5.41 -2.37 -24.93
N ILE A 28 -4.77 -1.25 -24.62
CA ILE A 28 -3.99 -0.47 -25.60
C ILE A 28 -2.48 -0.68 -25.43
N LEU A 29 -2.00 -0.65 -24.18
CA LEU A 29 -0.57 -0.66 -23.91
C LEU A 29 -0.01 -2.08 -23.94
N LEU A 30 -0.71 -3.04 -23.32
CA LEU A 30 -0.28 -4.44 -23.28
C LEU A 30 0.00 -5.07 -24.66
N PRO A 31 -0.88 -4.96 -25.69
CA PRO A 31 -0.59 -5.53 -27.00
C PRO A 31 0.62 -4.85 -27.69
N LYS A 32 0.85 -3.56 -27.45
CA LYS A 32 2.00 -2.83 -27.98
C LYS A 32 3.31 -3.19 -27.28
N TYR A 33 3.27 -3.46 -25.98
CA TYR A 33 4.44 -3.85 -25.19
C TYR A 33 4.90 -5.25 -25.55
N LEU A 34 3.96 -6.19 -25.55
CA LEU A 34 4.25 -7.59 -25.88
C LEU A 34 4.61 -7.77 -27.37
N GLY A 35 3.92 -7.06 -28.28
CA GLY A 35 4.23 -7.11 -29.70
C GLY A 35 5.57 -6.50 -30.09
N GLY A 36 6.09 -5.55 -29.29
CA GLY A 36 7.40 -4.91 -29.50
C GLY A 36 8.57 -5.57 -28.78
N GLY A 37 8.32 -6.63 -27.97
CA GLY A 37 9.36 -7.33 -27.21
C GLY A 37 10.00 -6.51 -26.08
N PHE A 38 9.38 -5.41 -25.67
CA PHE A 38 9.92 -4.54 -24.62
C PHE A 38 9.67 -5.14 -23.24
N THR A 39 10.69 -5.09 -22.39
CA THR A 39 10.60 -5.65 -21.03
C THR A 39 10.27 -4.60 -19.98
N THR A 40 10.46 -3.31 -20.29
CA THR A 40 10.23 -2.21 -19.34
C THR A 40 9.61 -0.96 -20.00
N LEU A 41 8.89 -0.16 -19.20
CA LEU A 41 8.28 1.10 -19.67
C LEU A 41 9.31 2.09 -20.27
N PRO A 42 10.48 2.33 -19.64
CA PRO A 42 11.47 3.24 -20.21
C PRO A 42 12.10 2.71 -21.51
N GLU A 43 12.17 1.39 -21.68
CA GLU A 43 12.69 0.77 -22.92
C GLU A 43 11.75 0.98 -24.11
N PHE A 44 10.44 0.89 -23.89
CA PHE A 44 9.44 1.28 -24.89
C PHE A 44 9.62 2.75 -25.32
N ILE A 45 9.87 3.64 -24.36
CA ILE A 45 10.09 5.07 -24.64
C ILE A 45 11.39 5.32 -25.39
N ASN A 46 12.46 4.59 -25.06
CA ASN A 46 13.75 4.65 -25.74
C ASN A 46 13.64 4.41 -27.24
N ASN A 47 12.86 3.39 -27.63
CA ASN A 47 12.64 3.06 -29.03
C ASN A 47 11.91 4.17 -29.80
N ARG A 48 11.18 5.06 -29.11
CA ARG A 48 10.38 6.13 -29.73
C ARG A 48 11.04 7.52 -29.66
N PHE A 49 11.79 7.82 -28.58
CA PHE A 49 12.22 9.18 -28.20
C PHE A 49 13.70 9.29 -27.79
N ASP A 50 14.53 8.27 -28.06
CA ASP A 50 15.99 8.27 -27.88
C ASP A 50 16.49 8.04 -26.44
N GLN A 51 17.79 7.73 -26.31
CA GLN A 51 18.43 7.25 -25.08
C GLN A 51 18.50 8.29 -23.96
N GLN A 52 18.65 9.57 -24.29
CA GLN A 52 18.67 10.64 -23.31
C GLN A 52 17.31 10.77 -22.57
N THR A 53 16.21 10.66 -23.32
CA THR A 53 14.85 10.69 -22.76
C THR A 53 14.60 9.51 -21.83
N ARG A 54 15.06 8.31 -22.20
CA ARG A 54 14.99 7.13 -21.33
C ARG A 54 15.68 7.37 -19.99
N LEU A 55 16.90 7.91 -20.00
CA LEU A 55 17.67 8.14 -18.78
C LEU A 55 16.97 9.14 -17.85
N LEU A 56 16.42 10.23 -18.40
CA LEU A 56 15.67 11.20 -17.62
C LEU A 56 14.45 10.55 -16.94
N ILE A 57 13.72 9.71 -17.66
CA ILE A 57 12.52 9.03 -17.15
C ILE A 57 12.88 7.98 -16.10
N VAL A 58 13.93 7.17 -16.32
CA VAL A 58 14.41 6.20 -15.32
C VAL A 58 14.81 6.93 -14.05
N LEU A 59 15.57 8.03 -14.17
CA LEU A 59 16.00 8.82 -13.02
C LEU A 59 14.80 9.43 -12.29
N LEU A 60 13.82 9.96 -13.02
CA LEU A 60 12.58 10.47 -12.44
C LEU A 60 11.84 9.40 -11.63
N PHE A 61 11.69 8.19 -12.17
CA PHE A 61 11.05 7.08 -11.45
C PHE A 61 11.85 6.61 -10.24
N MET A 62 13.17 6.48 -10.38
CA MET A 62 14.04 6.06 -9.28
C MET A 62 14.00 7.06 -8.12
N VAL A 63 14.09 8.36 -8.42
CA VAL A 63 14.00 9.42 -7.40
C VAL A 63 12.59 9.44 -6.78
N GLY A 64 11.54 9.31 -7.60
CA GLY A 64 10.16 9.26 -7.11
C GLY A 64 9.94 8.12 -6.11
N TYR A 65 10.33 6.90 -6.47
CA TYR A 65 10.19 5.76 -5.56
C TYR A 65 11.12 5.86 -4.35
N GLY A 66 12.36 6.29 -4.56
CA GLY A 66 13.36 6.42 -3.49
C GLY A 66 13.00 7.45 -2.42
N PHE A 67 12.48 8.61 -2.81
CA PHE A 67 12.23 9.72 -1.89
C PHE A 67 10.77 9.88 -1.46
N ILE A 68 9.82 9.36 -2.24
CA ILE A 68 8.39 9.54 -1.93
C ILE A 68 7.83 8.23 -1.40
N THR A 69 7.88 7.17 -2.20
CA THR A 69 7.19 5.91 -1.86
C THR A 69 7.85 5.19 -0.69
N ILE A 70 9.17 4.97 -0.73
CA ILE A 70 9.88 4.21 0.31
C ILE A 70 9.75 4.89 1.69
N PRO A 71 10.02 6.19 1.86
CA PRO A 71 9.92 6.84 3.17
C PRO A 71 8.47 6.88 3.68
N SER A 72 7.50 7.11 2.78
CA SER A 72 6.08 7.12 3.16
C SER A 72 5.63 5.77 3.71
N VAL A 73 6.03 4.67 3.05
CA VAL A 73 5.68 3.31 3.47
C VAL A 73 6.39 2.92 4.77
N LEU A 74 7.68 3.27 4.93
CA LEU A 74 8.42 3.01 6.16
C LEU A 74 7.83 3.77 7.35
N TYR A 75 7.46 5.03 7.15
CA TYR A 75 6.85 5.86 8.20
C TYR A 75 5.48 5.33 8.60
N SER A 76 4.56 5.11 7.64
CA SER A 76 3.23 4.59 7.94
C SER A 76 3.27 3.20 8.57
N GLY A 77 4.18 2.33 8.11
CA GLY A 77 4.41 1.01 8.69
C GLY A 77 4.90 1.07 10.13
N SER A 78 5.81 2.00 10.44
CA SER A 78 6.33 2.18 11.79
C SER A 78 5.24 2.64 12.75
N ILE A 79 4.37 3.58 12.34
CA ILE A 79 3.20 4.01 13.12
C ILE A 79 2.22 2.86 13.37
N ALA A 80 1.94 2.04 12.36
CA ALA A 80 1.06 0.89 12.52
C ALA A 80 1.58 -0.09 13.58
N VAL A 81 2.89 -0.40 13.55
CA VAL A 81 3.54 -1.25 14.56
C VAL A 81 3.48 -0.62 15.95
N LEU A 82 3.73 0.69 16.06
CA LEU A 82 3.63 1.43 17.32
C LEU A 82 2.24 1.32 17.94
N GLN A 83 1.19 1.46 17.13
CA GLN A 83 -0.20 1.40 17.57
C GLN A 83 -0.64 -0.01 17.97
N ILE A 84 -0.20 -1.04 17.24
CA ILE A 84 -0.57 -2.44 17.51
C ILE A 84 0.09 -2.94 18.80
N PHE A 85 1.36 -2.60 19.03
CA PHE A 85 2.15 -3.14 20.14
C PHE A 85 2.30 -2.18 21.33
N ASP A 86 1.76 -0.95 21.25
CA ASP A 86 1.89 0.11 22.26
C ASP A 86 3.32 0.29 22.82
N ILE A 87 4.30 0.23 21.90
CA ILE A 87 5.73 0.27 22.21
C ILE A 87 6.15 1.50 23.04
N PRO A 88 5.61 2.73 22.85
CA PRO A 88 5.99 3.88 23.66
C PRO A 88 5.68 3.67 25.15
N HIS A 89 4.56 3.00 25.46
CA HIS A 89 4.18 2.70 26.84
C HIS A 89 4.99 1.53 27.42
N LEU A 90 5.35 0.54 26.61
CA LEU A 90 6.12 -0.62 27.05
C LEU A 90 7.59 -0.30 27.35
N PHE A 91 8.21 0.58 26.56
CA PHE A 91 9.64 0.91 26.71
C PHE A 91 9.88 2.23 27.47
N GLY A 92 8.84 3.03 27.73
CA GLY A 92 8.97 4.31 28.43
C GLY A 92 9.77 5.36 27.63
N ILE A 93 9.78 5.21 26.31
CA ILE A 93 10.56 6.03 25.36
C ILE A 93 9.62 7.04 24.68
N THR A 94 10.15 8.19 24.23
CA THR A 94 9.32 9.17 23.51
C THR A 94 8.82 8.58 22.19
N PHE A 95 7.66 9.07 21.73
CA PHE A 95 7.04 8.61 20.48
C PHE A 95 8.00 8.74 19.29
N GLU A 96 8.71 9.87 19.18
CA GLU A 96 9.67 10.11 18.10
C GLU A 96 10.82 9.09 18.10
N GLN A 97 11.41 8.82 19.28
CA GLN A 97 12.50 7.85 19.40
C GLN A 97 12.04 6.44 19.03
N SER A 98 10.80 6.08 19.39
CA SER A 98 10.21 4.78 19.03
C SER A 98 9.97 4.66 17.52
N VAL A 99 9.51 5.74 16.86
CA VAL A 99 9.39 5.79 15.39
C VAL A 99 10.74 5.57 14.72
N TRP A 100 11.77 6.33 15.13
CA TRP A 100 13.10 6.19 14.55
C TRP A 100 13.65 4.77 14.71
N ALA A 101 13.52 4.17 15.88
CA ALA A 101 13.99 2.80 16.14
C ALA A 101 13.31 1.78 15.20
N ILE A 102 12.00 1.87 15.03
CA ILE A 102 11.23 0.94 14.20
C ILE A 102 11.50 1.16 12.72
N VAL A 103 11.62 2.42 12.27
CA VAL A 103 12.01 2.74 10.88
C VAL A 103 13.35 2.09 10.55
N TRP A 104 14.36 2.22 11.42
CA TRP A 104 15.67 1.58 11.23
C TRP A 104 15.57 0.06 11.23
N LEU A 105 14.79 -0.52 12.15
CA LEU A 105 14.61 -1.97 12.23
C LEU A 105 13.97 -2.53 10.95
N ILE A 106 12.84 -1.96 10.51
CA ILE A 106 12.13 -2.39 9.29
C ILE A 106 13.00 -2.15 8.06
N GLY A 107 13.69 -1.00 7.99
CA GLY A 107 14.58 -0.68 6.87
C GLY A 107 15.75 -1.66 6.74
N ILE A 108 16.42 -2.02 7.86
CA ILE A 108 17.52 -2.97 7.86
C ILE A 108 17.04 -4.37 7.47
N ILE A 109 15.95 -4.84 8.07
CA ILE A 109 15.38 -6.17 7.76
C ILE A 109 14.94 -6.23 6.30
N GLY A 110 14.24 -5.21 5.81
CA GLY A 110 13.79 -5.12 4.42
C GLY A 110 14.96 -5.09 3.43
N THR A 111 16.03 -4.36 3.75
CA THR A 111 17.24 -4.32 2.91
C THR A 111 17.95 -5.67 2.89
N LEU A 112 18.11 -6.32 4.04
CA LEU A 112 18.71 -7.65 4.14
C LEU A 112 17.91 -8.67 3.30
N TYR A 113 16.59 -8.66 3.42
CA TYR A 113 15.72 -9.55 2.65
C TYR A 113 15.83 -9.30 1.14
N ALA A 114 15.86 -8.04 0.71
CA ALA A 114 16.01 -7.68 -0.70
C ALA A 114 17.36 -8.14 -1.29
N ILE A 115 18.45 -7.98 -0.54
CA ILE A 115 19.79 -8.39 -0.99
C ILE A 115 19.91 -9.91 -1.05
N LEU A 116 19.44 -10.63 -0.02
CA LEU A 116 19.59 -12.09 0.06
C LEU A 116 18.69 -12.84 -0.91
N GLY A 117 17.50 -12.29 -1.20
CA GLY A 117 16.48 -12.97 -1.98
C GLY A 117 16.46 -12.62 -3.48
N GLY A 118 17.03 -11.49 -3.87
CA GLY A 118 16.98 -10.98 -5.25
C GLY A 118 15.55 -10.70 -5.75
N LEU A 119 15.39 -10.47 -7.05
CA LEU A 119 14.10 -10.12 -7.68
C LEU A 119 13.01 -11.17 -7.45
N LYS A 120 13.38 -12.46 -7.36
CA LYS A 120 12.43 -13.56 -7.16
C LYS A 120 11.82 -13.54 -5.75
N ALA A 121 12.61 -13.30 -4.72
CA ALA A 121 12.10 -13.25 -3.35
C ALA A 121 11.18 -12.05 -3.13
N ILE A 122 11.49 -10.91 -3.75
CA ILE A 122 10.64 -9.71 -3.71
C ILE A 122 9.27 -10.03 -4.33
N ALA A 123 9.25 -10.65 -5.52
CA ALA A 123 7.99 -11.02 -6.18
C ALA A 123 7.15 -12.02 -5.36
N ILE A 124 7.79 -12.96 -4.66
CA ILE A 124 7.12 -13.89 -3.75
C ILE A 124 6.52 -13.15 -2.55
N SER A 125 7.29 -12.23 -1.95
CA SER A 125 6.81 -11.41 -0.83
C SER A 125 5.65 -10.51 -1.21
N ASP A 126 5.68 -9.89 -2.38
CA ASP A 126 4.60 -9.04 -2.86
C ASP A 126 3.31 -9.85 -3.03
N THR A 127 3.42 -11.07 -3.57
CA THR A 127 2.28 -11.98 -3.73
C THR A 127 1.71 -12.40 -2.36
N LEU A 128 2.58 -12.77 -1.42
CA LEU A 128 2.19 -13.15 -0.06
C LEU A 128 1.52 -12.00 0.69
N ASN A 129 2.09 -10.80 0.62
CA ASN A 129 1.54 -9.60 1.25
C ASN A 129 0.18 -9.25 0.65
N GLY A 130 0.03 -9.34 -0.68
CA GLY A 130 -1.25 -9.14 -1.36
C GLY A 130 -2.34 -10.10 -0.88
N ILE A 131 -2.02 -11.40 -0.76
CA ILE A 131 -2.98 -12.40 -0.25
C ILE A 131 -3.33 -12.12 1.22
N GLY A 132 -2.34 -11.80 2.05
CA GLY A 132 -2.56 -11.47 3.46
C GLY A 132 -3.47 -10.26 3.64
N LEU A 133 -3.21 -9.18 2.89
CA LEU A 133 -4.04 -7.98 2.88
C LEU A 133 -5.46 -8.26 2.38
N LEU A 134 -5.63 -9.14 1.38
CA LEU A 134 -6.95 -9.52 0.90
C LEU A 134 -7.76 -10.24 1.99
N ILE A 135 -7.14 -11.20 2.68
CA ILE A 135 -7.80 -11.94 3.77
C ILE A 135 -8.20 -10.99 4.90
N VAL A 136 -7.26 -10.15 5.37
CA VAL A 136 -7.54 -9.18 6.43
C VAL A 136 -8.58 -8.15 5.99
N GLY A 137 -8.52 -7.69 4.74
CA GLY A 137 -9.46 -6.73 4.16
C GLY A 137 -10.91 -7.24 4.09
N ILE A 138 -11.11 -8.55 3.93
CA ILE A 138 -12.44 -9.17 3.99
C ILE A 138 -12.84 -9.45 5.45
N LEU A 139 -11.89 -9.86 6.29
CA LEU A 139 -12.13 -10.21 7.68
C LEU A 139 -12.59 -8.99 8.51
N VAL A 140 -11.98 -7.82 8.31
CA VAL A 140 -12.28 -6.60 9.09
C VAL A 140 -13.75 -6.16 8.95
N PRO A 141 -14.34 -6.03 7.74
CA PRO A 141 -15.77 -5.76 7.58
C PRO A 141 -16.65 -6.83 8.21
N ILE A 142 -16.32 -8.11 8.05
CA ILE A 142 -17.10 -9.22 8.62
C ILE A 142 -17.13 -9.14 10.15
N LEU A 143 -15.97 -8.95 10.78
CA LEU A 143 -15.88 -8.77 12.22
C LEU A 143 -16.61 -7.49 12.66
N GLY A 144 -16.47 -6.40 11.91
CA GLY A 144 -17.21 -5.16 12.13
C GLY A 144 -18.73 -5.38 12.13
N PHE A 145 -19.25 -6.11 11.14
CA PHE A 145 -20.68 -6.46 11.07
C PHE A 145 -21.11 -7.35 12.24
N ILE A 146 -20.29 -8.32 12.66
CA ILE A 146 -20.58 -9.18 13.81
C ILE A 146 -20.61 -8.38 15.12
N THR A 147 -19.68 -7.45 15.31
CA THR A 147 -19.63 -6.59 16.51
C THR A 147 -20.78 -5.58 16.55
N LEU A 148 -21.25 -5.12 15.39
CA LEU A 148 -22.41 -4.21 15.30
C LEU A 148 -23.75 -4.95 15.47
N GLY A 149 -23.80 -6.26 15.19
CA GLY A 149 -25.01 -7.09 15.25
C GLY A 149 -25.12 -8.01 16.47
N ASP A 150 -24.35 -7.79 17.55
CA ASP A 150 -24.36 -8.61 18.78
C ASP A 150 -24.30 -10.14 18.54
N GLY A 151 -23.54 -10.58 17.52
CA GLY A 151 -23.37 -12.00 17.20
C GLY A 151 -24.44 -12.62 16.29
N ASN A 152 -25.34 -11.85 15.69
CA ASN A 152 -26.28 -12.32 14.67
C ASN A 152 -26.10 -11.60 13.33
N PHE A 153 -25.72 -12.34 12.28
CA PHE A 153 -25.47 -11.80 10.92
C PHE A 153 -26.71 -11.16 10.27
N PHE A 154 -27.92 -11.50 10.74
CA PHE A 154 -29.19 -11.12 10.11
C PHE A 154 -30.05 -10.15 10.93
N ILE A 155 -29.72 -9.91 12.21
CA ILE A 155 -30.53 -9.02 13.07
C ILE A 155 -29.73 -7.75 13.30
N TRP A 156 -30.02 -6.73 12.50
CA TRP A 156 -29.66 -5.35 12.82
C TRP A 156 -30.49 -4.93 14.03
N ASN A 157 -29.83 -4.70 15.18
CA ASN A 157 -30.49 -4.21 16.38
C ASN A 157 -30.33 -2.68 16.42
N GLU A 158 -31.39 -1.95 16.07
CA GLU A 158 -31.42 -0.48 15.98
C GLU A 158 -31.12 0.22 17.33
N ASP A 159 -31.23 -0.52 18.43
CA ASP A 159 -31.19 0.00 19.80
C ASP A 159 -29.78 0.39 20.29
N ASN A 160 -28.72 -0.12 19.65
CA ASN A 160 -27.33 0.14 20.05
C ASN A 160 -26.78 1.48 19.55
N CYS A 161 -27.52 2.21 18.71
CA CYS A 161 -27.08 3.51 18.16
C CYS A 161 -27.30 4.72 19.11
N ASN A 162 -27.82 4.53 20.32
CA ASN A 162 -28.21 5.63 21.24
C ASN A 162 -27.64 5.52 22.66
N THR A 163 -26.49 4.90 22.88
CA THR A 163 -25.79 5.00 24.18
C THR A 163 -24.59 5.94 24.09
N PRO A 164 -24.65 7.14 24.70
CA PRO A 164 -23.48 7.96 24.90
C PRO A 164 -22.74 7.48 26.15
N SER A 165 -21.54 6.94 25.97
CA SER A 165 -20.50 6.91 27.00
C SER A 165 -19.14 7.09 26.35
#